data_AF-A0A2V2TAN7-F1
#
_entry.id   AF-A0A2V2TAN7-F1
#
_cell.length_a   1.000
_cell.length_b   1.000
_cell.length_c   1.000
_cell.angle_alpha   90.00
_cell.angle_beta   90.00
_cell.angle_gamma   90.00
#
_symmetry.space_group_name_H-M   'P 1'
#
loop_
_entity.id
_entity.type
_entity.pdbx_description
1 polymer ?
#
loop_
_entity_poly.entity_id
_entity_poly.type
_entity_poly.pdbx_seq_one_letter_code
_entity_poly.pdbx_strand_id
1 'polypeptide(L)'
;MPTVYRRSDTGSPSYSLASGYQYYFNAIKEVLKGCLVNGYNNKPGAGWTLVAEGAQYLILRNGTQSGYLCLSWRDTNQFRAQVTLAETYTGVSNNIITGDGVKTGLAANNASPQAIAFQYMAYSASYHDWYVIADERSFVFQMAGFYNASANVLWDGSSQVMLYGGEDSAGNFIAVGGQNNGVVNANNYFSASGFTSLRDPATGLLVDVASLAVITPSLSLTMGSPAMPALSVAELVPVRWYGGGVEAGRLRGLAQVPALMAVTVDKSAPALGMSGTLTVSRISEALNLGDSNTYLMGCTYLSAFRLATNNPSFW
;
A
#
# COMPACT_ATOMS: atom_id res chain seq x y z
N MET A 1 1.00 16.37 -10.09
CA MET A 1 2.19 16.27 -9.19
C MET A 1 1.71 15.54 -7.94
N PRO A 2 2.43 14.53 -7.46
CA PRO A 2 2.04 13.76 -6.28
C PRO A 2 2.05 14.60 -5.00
N THR A 3 1.02 14.44 -4.19
CA THR A 3 0.87 15.06 -2.87
C THR A 3 1.27 14.07 -1.78
N VAL A 4 2.04 14.54 -0.80
CA VAL A 4 2.41 13.76 0.40
C VAL A 4 1.48 14.14 1.53
N TYR A 5 0.80 13.16 2.12
CA TYR A 5 -0.12 13.27 3.25
C TYR A 5 0.43 12.44 4.41
N ARG A 6 0.42 12.99 5.63
CA ARG A 6 0.95 12.33 6.82
C ARG A 6 0.02 12.54 8.00
N ARG A 7 0.05 11.60 8.94
CA ARG A 7 -0.65 11.72 10.23
C ARG A 7 -0.28 12.98 11.00
N SER A 8 0.97 13.43 10.88
CA SER A 8 1.49 14.60 11.59
C SER A 8 1.13 15.93 10.93
N ASP A 9 0.52 15.91 9.74
CA ASP A 9 0.13 17.15 9.07
C ASP A 9 -1.04 17.81 9.82
N THR A 10 -1.02 19.14 9.90
CA THR A 10 -2.11 19.90 10.49
C THR A 10 -3.42 19.60 9.74
N GLY A 11 -4.48 19.21 10.45
CA GLY A 11 -5.79 18.91 9.86
C GLY A 11 -5.87 17.56 9.16
N SER A 12 -4.88 16.69 9.34
CA SER A 12 -4.97 15.29 8.92
C SER A 12 -6.28 14.63 9.39
N PRO A 13 -6.80 13.61 8.68
CA PRO A 13 -8.05 12.94 9.05
C PRO A 13 -8.09 12.47 10.50
N SER A 14 -9.21 12.74 11.16
CA SER A 14 -9.48 12.30 12.53
C SER A 14 -10.39 11.07 12.53
N TYR A 15 -10.13 10.14 13.44
CA TYR A 15 -10.94 8.95 13.66
C TYR A 15 -10.88 8.55 15.14
N SER A 16 -11.89 7.81 15.60
CA SER A 16 -11.95 7.33 16.98
C SER A 16 -10.85 6.31 17.25
N LEU A 17 -10.12 6.51 18.36
CA LEU A 17 -9.14 5.56 18.84
C LEU A 17 -9.82 4.54 19.76
N ALA A 18 -9.84 3.28 19.35
CA ALA A 18 -10.41 2.18 20.11
C ALA A 18 -9.91 0.85 19.55
N SER A 19 -9.97 -0.20 20.37
CA SER A 19 -9.71 -1.56 19.92
C SER A 19 -10.93 -2.12 19.19
N GLY A 20 -10.69 -2.80 18.08
CA GLY A 20 -11.73 -3.50 17.33
C GLY A 20 -11.61 -3.27 15.83
N TYR A 21 -11.99 -4.31 15.09
CA TYR A 21 -11.84 -4.36 13.63
C TYR A 21 -12.60 -3.23 12.93
N GLN A 22 -13.81 -2.89 13.41
CA GLN A 22 -14.59 -1.77 12.87
C GLN A 22 -13.87 -0.43 13.01
N TYR A 23 -13.23 -0.17 14.15
CA TYR A 23 -12.50 1.10 14.38
C TYR A 23 -11.27 1.19 13.47
N TYR A 24 -10.53 0.09 13.32
CA TYR A 24 -9.36 0.06 12.46
C TYR A 24 -9.72 0.23 10.98
N PHE A 25 -10.77 -0.46 10.52
CA PHE A 25 -11.23 -0.31 9.13
C PHE A 25 -11.79 1.08 8.87
N ASN A 26 -12.58 1.65 9.81
CA ASN A 26 -13.05 3.02 9.70
C ASN A 26 -11.90 4.02 9.65
N ALA A 27 -10.84 3.85 10.43
CA ALA A 27 -9.66 4.70 10.36
C ALA A 27 -8.99 4.65 8.98
N ILE A 28 -8.86 3.46 8.37
CA ILE A 28 -8.37 3.34 6.98
C ILE A 28 -9.28 4.12 6.02
N LYS A 29 -10.60 3.99 6.14
CA LYS A 29 -11.54 4.72 5.28
C LYS A 29 -11.39 6.23 5.43
N GLU A 30 -11.31 6.74 6.65
CA GLU A 30 -11.13 8.17 6.90
C GLU A 30 -9.81 8.70 6.34
N VAL A 31 -8.72 7.96 6.52
CA VAL A 31 -7.40 8.32 5.96
C VAL A 31 -7.46 8.36 4.43
N LEU A 32 -7.96 7.31 3.78
CA LEU A 32 -8.01 7.24 2.32
C LEU A 32 -8.97 8.28 1.73
N LYS A 33 -10.17 8.49 2.30
CA LYS A 33 -11.09 9.55 1.84
C LYS A 33 -10.47 10.93 2.03
N GLY A 34 -9.87 11.19 3.18
CA GLY A 34 -9.23 12.47 3.47
C GLY A 34 -8.06 12.78 2.55
N CYS A 35 -7.23 11.80 2.20
CA CYS A 35 -6.07 12.02 1.33
C CYS A 35 -6.43 11.99 -0.16
N LEU A 36 -7.29 11.06 -0.59
CA LEU A 36 -7.50 10.78 -2.00
C LEU A 36 -8.66 11.59 -2.60
N VAL A 37 -9.70 11.88 -1.81
CA VAL A 37 -10.95 12.50 -2.27
C VAL A 37 -11.06 13.94 -1.79
N ASN A 38 -11.09 14.14 -0.48
CA ASN A 38 -11.46 15.44 0.11
C ASN A 38 -10.28 16.42 0.19
N GLY A 39 -9.08 15.90 0.43
CA GLY A 39 -7.97 16.72 0.92
C GLY A 39 -8.19 17.19 2.36
N TYR A 40 -7.23 17.97 2.85
CA TYR A 40 -7.32 18.69 4.12
C TYR A 40 -6.30 19.82 4.12
N ASN A 41 -6.52 20.86 4.94
CA ASN A 41 -5.60 21.99 5.19
C ASN A 41 -4.50 22.22 4.14
N ASN A 42 -4.72 23.14 3.19
CA ASN A 42 -3.76 23.50 2.14
C ASN A 42 -3.23 22.34 1.27
N LYS A 43 -3.74 21.12 1.43
CA LYS A 43 -3.47 19.96 0.58
C LYS A 43 -4.79 19.54 -0.08
N PRO A 44 -4.96 19.76 -1.40
CA PRO A 44 -6.13 19.27 -2.10
C PRO A 44 -6.17 17.74 -2.04
N GLY A 45 -7.32 17.12 -2.25
CA GLY A 45 -7.38 15.67 -2.43
C GLY A 45 -6.59 15.24 -3.66
N ALA A 46 -6.12 13.99 -3.69
CA ALA A 46 -5.30 13.47 -4.80
C ALA A 46 -6.07 13.37 -6.14
N GLY A 47 -7.38 13.59 -6.17
CA GLY A 47 -8.18 13.57 -7.40
C GLY A 47 -8.93 12.25 -7.62
N TRP A 48 -9.03 11.41 -6.60
CA TRP A 48 -9.88 10.22 -6.64
C TRP A 48 -11.32 10.57 -6.27
N THR A 49 -12.26 9.70 -6.65
CA THR A 49 -13.68 9.84 -6.34
C THR A 49 -14.14 8.74 -5.41
N LEU A 50 -14.92 9.11 -4.38
CA LEU A 50 -15.68 8.15 -3.58
C LEU A 50 -16.89 7.67 -4.40
N VAL A 51 -16.93 6.37 -4.69
CA VAL A 51 -18.02 5.76 -5.48
C VAL A 51 -19.11 5.20 -4.58
N ALA A 52 -18.71 4.46 -3.54
CA ALA A 52 -19.62 3.90 -2.56
C ALA A 52 -18.88 3.65 -1.24
N GLU A 53 -19.60 3.76 -0.13
CA GLU A 53 -19.11 3.42 1.20
C GLU A 53 -20.21 2.70 1.98
N GLY A 54 -19.80 1.69 2.75
CA GLY A 54 -20.64 1.04 3.73
C GLY A 54 -19.89 0.81 5.03
N ALA A 55 -20.53 0.10 5.96
CA ALA A 55 -19.89 -0.29 7.22
C ALA A 55 -18.65 -1.19 6.99
N GLN A 56 -18.69 -2.00 5.92
CA GLN A 56 -17.71 -3.05 5.65
C GLN A 56 -17.01 -2.87 4.30
N TYR A 57 -17.21 -1.75 3.59
CA TYR A 57 -16.53 -1.52 2.33
C TYR A 57 -16.26 -0.05 2.04
N LEU A 58 -15.24 0.18 1.22
CA LEU A 58 -14.91 1.47 0.60
C LEU A 58 -14.58 1.22 -0.87
N ILE A 59 -15.22 1.96 -1.77
CA ILE A 59 -14.97 1.89 -3.21
C ILE A 59 -14.53 3.25 -3.71
N LEU A 60 -13.34 3.29 -4.28
CA LEU A 60 -12.72 4.49 -4.85
C LEU A 60 -12.48 4.28 -6.35
N ARG A 61 -12.58 5.35 -7.13
CA ARG A 61 -12.18 5.39 -8.53
C ARG A 61 -11.08 6.43 -8.71
N ASN A 62 -10.04 6.10 -9.46
CA ASN A 62 -8.99 7.06 -9.76
C ASN A 62 -9.51 8.17 -10.69
N GLY A 63 -8.83 9.31 -10.70
CA GLY A 63 -9.21 10.50 -11.46
C GLY A 63 -9.09 10.33 -12.99
N THR A 64 -8.19 9.46 -13.45
CA THR A 64 -8.13 9.05 -14.87
C THR A 64 -9.19 8.00 -15.24
N GLN A 65 -9.98 7.55 -14.27
CA GLN A 65 -11.14 6.69 -14.49
C GLN A 65 -10.83 5.29 -15.07
N SER A 66 -9.60 4.82 -14.94
CA SER A 66 -9.13 3.54 -15.51
C SER A 66 -9.48 2.31 -14.69
N GLY A 67 -9.90 2.47 -13.43
CA GLY A 67 -10.44 1.35 -12.64
C GLY A 67 -11.01 1.74 -11.29
N TYR A 68 -11.67 0.76 -10.66
CA TYR A 68 -12.23 0.84 -9.32
C TYR A 68 -11.40 -0.01 -8.36
N LEU A 69 -11.11 0.53 -7.18
CA LEU A 69 -10.52 -0.21 -6.07
C LEU A 69 -11.55 -0.33 -4.95
N CYS A 70 -11.80 -1.56 -4.51
CA CYS A 70 -12.68 -1.90 -3.40
C CYS A 70 -11.86 -2.52 -2.27
N LEU A 71 -11.96 -1.93 -1.08
CA LEU A 71 -11.56 -2.57 0.17
C LEU A 71 -12.80 -3.13 0.84
N SER A 72 -12.82 -4.43 1.13
CA SER A 72 -13.98 -5.14 1.69
C SER A 72 -13.60 -5.94 2.93
N TRP A 73 -14.18 -5.57 4.08
CA TRP A 73 -14.06 -6.29 5.34
C TRP A 73 -15.23 -7.28 5.50
N ARG A 74 -15.08 -8.50 4.96
CA ARG A 74 -16.18 -9.48 4.88
C ARG A 74 -16.44 -10.22 6.19
N ASP A 75 -15.39 -10.58 6.91
CA ASP A 75 -15.48 -11.39 8.12
C ASP A 75 -15.37 -10.50 9.35
N THR A 76 -16.49 -10.25 10.03
CA THR A 76 -16.57 -9.31 11.17
C THR A 76 -15.73 -9.71 12.38
N ASN A 77 -15.06 -10.87 12.34
CA ASN A 77 -14.19 -11.37 13.41
C ASN A 77 -12.71 -11.42 13.00
N GLN A 78 -12.32 -10.71 11.92
CA GLN A 78 -10.97 -10.76 11.38
C GLN A 78 -10.43 -9.36 11.09
N PHE A 79 -9.14 -9.16 11.34
CA PHE A 79 -8.43 -7.91 11.05
C PHE A 79 -7.94 -7.86 9.60
N ARG A 80 -8.77 -8.24 8.62
CA ARG A 80 -8.38 -8.26 7.20
C ARG A 80 -9.39 -7.60 6.28
N ALA A 81 -8.91 -6.87 5.28
CA ALA A 81 -9.72 -6.32 4.21
C ALA A 81 -9.27 -6.96 2.89
N GLN A 82 -10.22 -7.53 2.16
CA GLN A 82 -10.01 -7.99 0.80
C GLN A 82 -9.85 -6.78 -0.13
N VAL A 83 -8.85 -6.84 -1.01
CA VAL A 83 -8.61 -5.86 -2.07
C VAL A 83 -9.17 -6.43 -3.36
N THR A 84 -10.08 -5.70 -4.00
CA THR A 84 -10.72 -6.11 -5.26
C THR A 84 -10.67 -4.97 -6.27
N LEU A 85 -10.35 -5.28 -7.51
CA LEU A 85 -10.36 -4.34 -8.64
C LEU A 85 -11.54 -4.64 -9.56
N ALA A 86 -12.04 -3.64 -10.26
CA ALA A 86 -13.04 -3.80 -11.32
C ALA A 86 -12.86 -2.74 -12.41
N GLU A 87 -13.29 -3.04 -13.63
CA GLU A 87 -13.34 -2.08 -14.74
C GLU A 87 -14.60 -1.21 -14.67
N THR A 88 -15.75 -1.82 -14.39
CA THR A 88 -17.02 -1.12 -14.26
C THR A 88 -17.60 -1.29 -12.86
N TYR A 89 -18.58 -0.45 -12.53
CA TYR A 89 -19.32 -0.51 -11.27
C TYR A 89 -20.81 -0.61 -11.55
N THR A 90 -21.42 -1.71 -11.11
CA THR A 90 -22.87 -1.94 -11.20
C THR A 90 -23.54 -2.00 -9.83
N GLY A 91 -22.76 -2.06 -8.74
CA GLY A 91 -23.28 -2.15 -7.38
C GLY A 91 -22.34 -2.83 -6.41
N VAL A 92 -22.91 -3.28 -5.30
CA VAL A 92 -22.21 -4.01 -4.23
C VAL A 92 -23.05 -5.22 -3.84
N SER A 93 -22.44 -6.40 -3.80
CA SER A 93 -23.04 -7.64 -3.32
C SER A 93 -22.13 -8.31 -2.31
N ASN A 94 -22.66 -8.65 -1.12
CA ASN A 94 -21.89 -9.23 -0.03
C ASN A 94 -20.62 -8.41 0.29
N ASN A 95 -20.77 -7.09 0.37
CA ASN A 95 -19.72 -6.09 0.58
C ASN A 95 -18.61 -6.05 -0.49
N ILE A 96 -18.75 -6.74 -1.62
CA ILE A 96 -17.80 -6.72 -2.74
C ILE A 96 -18.42 -5.95 -3.91
N ILE A 97 -17.57 -5.19 -4.60
CA ILE A 97 -17.90 -4.52 -5.85
C ILE A 97 -18.42 -5.50 -6.92
N THR A 98 -19.49 -5.13 -7.62
CA THR A 98 -19.97 -5.84 -8.81
C THR A 98 -19.73 -4.98 -10.06
N GLY A 99 -19.49 -5.65 -11.18
CA GLY A 99 -19.17 -5.02 -12.47
C GLY A 99 -18.38 -5.97 -13.35
N ASP A 100 -17.79 -5.44 -14.42
CA ASP A 100 -16.91 -6.18 -15.32
C ASP A 100 -15.49 -6.25 -14.74
N GLY A 101 -14.82 -7.38 -14.96
CA GLY A 101 -13.42 -7.55 -14.56
C GLY A 101 -13.18 -7.60 -13.06
N VAL A 102 -14.18 -8.01 -12.26
CA VAL A 102 -14.06 -8.12 -10.81
C VAL A 102 -12.98 -9.13 -10.43
N LYS A 103 -11.82 -8.62 -10.01
CA LYS A 103 -10.63 -9.42 -9.74
C LYS A 103 -10.08 -9.19 -8.36
N THR A 104 -9.65 -10.26 -7.70
CA THR A 104 -8.83 -10.20 -6.49
C THR A 104 -7.80 -11.32 -6.49
N GLY A 105 -6.57 -10.97 -6.14
CA GLY A 105 -5.42 -11.87 -6.20
C GLY A 105 -5.06 -12.31 -7.62
N LEU A 106 -4.17 -13.31 -7.69
CA LEU A 106 -3.62 -13.84 -8.94
C LEU A 106 -4.26 -15.15 -9.40
N ALA A 107 -5.00 -15.82 -8.52
CA ALA A 107 -5.59 -17.13 -8.80
C ALA A 107 -6.83 -17.02 -9.70
N ALA A 108 -7.09 -18.06 -10.48
CA ALA A 108 -8.32 -18.18 -11.27
C ALA A 108 -9.56 -18.14 -10.36
N ASN A 109 -10.67 -17.61 -10.88
CA ASN A 109 -11.95 -17.50 -10.21
C ASN A 109 -11.90 -16.83 -8.82
N ASN A 110 -10.90 -15.98 -8.59
CA ASN A 110 -10.69 -15.32 -7.30
C ASN A 110 -10.50 -16.31 -6.13
N ALA A 111 -10.03 -17.54 -6.41
CA ALA A 111 -9.91 -18.63 -5.43
C ALA A 111 -8.89 -18.36 -4.31
N SER A 112 -8.00 -17.38 -4.50
CA SER A 112 -7.04 -16.91 -3.50
C SER A 112 -7.06 -15.38 -3.48
N PRO A 113 -8.03 -14.77 -2.77
CA PRO A 113 -8.22 -13.33 -2.79
C PRO A 113 -7.01 -12.62 -2.19
N GLN A 114 -6.71 -11.42 -2.71
CA GLN A 114 -5.75 -10.50 -2.09
C GLN A 114 -6.39 -9.90 -0.84
N ALA A 115 -5.70 -9.99 0.30
CA ALA A 115 -6.13 -9.37 1.54
C ALA A 115 -4.96 -8.66 2.24
N ILE A 116 -5.26 -7.51 2.84
CA ILE A 116 -4.35 -6.80 3.76
C ILE A 116 -4.85 -7.00 5.20
N ALA A 117 -3.94 -7.20 6.14
CA ALA A 117 -4.27 -7.19 7.57
C ALA A 117 -4.13 -5.78 8.12
N PHE A 118 -5.11 -5.30 8.90
CA PHE A 118 -5.16 -3.90 9.35
C PHE A 118 -5.08 -3.69 10.86
N GLN A 119 -4.41 -4.62 11.55
CA GLN A 119 -4.43 -4.64 13.00
C GLN A 119 -3.78 -3.37 13.59
N TYR A 120 -4.39 -2.85 14.65
CA TYR A 120 -3.89 -1.76 15.50
C TYR A 120 -3.85 -0.34 14.90
N MET A 121 -4.35 -0.11 13.68
CA MET A 121 -4.35 1.22 13.04
C MET A 121 -4.93 2.34 13.93
N ALA A 122 -6.00 2.05 14.67
CA ALA A 122 -6.66 3.02 15.55
C ALA A 122 -6.55 2.66 17.03
N TYR A 123 -5.59 1.82 17.42
CA TYR A 123 -5.52 1.29 18.78
C TYR A 123 -5.08 2.35 19.81
N SER A 124 -4.02 3.10 19.52
CA SER A 124 -3.43 4.05 20.47
C SER A 124 -2.79 5.23 19.74
N ALA A 125 -3.03 6.46 20.21
CA ALA A 125 -2.41 7.67 19.67
C ALA A 125 -0.87 7.62 19.66
N SER A 126 -0.28 6.91 20.61
CA SER A 126 1.18 6.84 20.78
C SER A 126 1.84 5.77 19.91
N TYR A 127 1.08 4.78 19.44
CA TYR A 127 1.61 3.55 18.84
C TYR A 127 0.99 3.26 17.47
N HIS A 128 0.72 4.30 16.68
CA HIS A 128 0.41 4.14 15.27
C HIS A 128 0.99 5.30 14.46
N ASP A 129 1.11 5.13 13.17
CA ASP A 129 1.43 6.21 12.24
C ASP A 129 0.98 5.80 10.83
N TRP A 130 0.86 6.78 9.94
CA TRP A 130 0.52 6.53 8.55
C TRP A 130 0.97 7.67 7.63
N TYR A 131 1.13 7.32 6.36
CA TYR A 131 1.26 8.29 5.28
C TYR A 131 0.55 7.80 4.02
N VAL A 132 0.21 8.75 3.16
CA VAL A 132 -0.23 8.50 1.79
C VAL A 132 0.59 9.38 0.86
N ILE A 133 1.11 8.84 -0.23
CA ILE A 133 1.60 9.64 -1.35
C ILE A 133 0.76 9.31 -2.57
N ALA A 134 0.14 10.30 -3.19
CA ALA A 134 -0.84 10.04 -4.23
C ALA A 134 -0.97 11.18 -5.24
N ASP A 135 -1.42 10.81 -6.44
CA ASP A 135 -1.97 11.71 -7.45
C ASP A 135 -3.28 11.12 -8.01
N GLU A 136 -3.77 11.68 -9.12
CA GLU A 136 -5.06 11.30 -9.70
C GLU A 136 -5.07 9.89 -10.31
N ARG A 137 -3.91 9.24 -10.43
CA ARG A 137 -3.74 7.95 -11.11
C ARG A 137 -3.44 6.83 -10.12
N SER A 138 -2.62 7.08 -9.10
CA SER A 138 -2.17 6.06 -8.15
C SER A 138 -1.91 6.61 -6.74
N PHE A 139 -1.92 5.72 -5.76
CA PHE A 139 -1.48 6.03 -4.40
C PHE A 139 -0.61 4.93 -3.80
N VAL A 140 0.23 5.34 -2.85
CA VAL A 140 0.94 4.47 -1.91
C VAL A 140 0.43 4.83 -0.51
N PHE A 141 -0.23 3.90 0.14
CA PHE A 141 -0.67 4.01 1.53
C PHE A 141 0.23 3.15 2.40
N GLN A 142 0.82 3.75 3.43
CA GLN A 142 1.50 3.03 4.49
C GLN A 142 0.80 3.32 5.82
N MET A 143 0.60 2.29 6.62
CA MET A 143 0.34 2.44 8.04
C MET A 143 1.16 1.46 8.85
N ALA A 144 1.40 1.82 10.10
CA ALA A 144 1.95 0.94 11.11
C ALA A 144 1.19 1.17 12.42
N GLY A 145 0.94 0.09 13.17
CA GLY A 145 0.28 0.13 14.47
C GLY A 145 0.90 -0.87 15.44
N PHE A 146 0.73 -0.66 16.74
CA PHE A 146 1.08 -1.65 17.76
C PHE A 146 0.28 -1.47 19.05
N TYR A 147 0.18 -2.53 19.84
CA TYR A 147 -0.62 -2.52 21.07
C TYR A 147 0.15 -2.14 22.33
N ASN A 148 1.47 -1.99 22.27
CA ASN A 148 2.31 -1.62 23.42
C ASN A 148 3.48 -0.69 23.03
N ALA A 149 4.24 -0.26 24.04
CA ALA A 149 5.34 0.68 23.91
C ALA A 149 6.57 0.17 23.16
N SER A 150 6.69 -1.14 22.92
CA SER A 150 7.80 -1.76 22.21
C SER A 150 7.58 -1.68 20.69
N ALA A 151 7.46 -0.45 20.19
CA ALA A 151 7.08 -0.09 18.83
C ALA A 151 8.17 -0.34 17.77
N ASN A 152 8.83 -1.50 17.80
CA ASN A 152 9.83 -1.86 16.77
C ASN A 152 9.12 -2.36 15.50
N VAL A 153 9.48 -1.78 14.35
CA VAL A 153 8.84 -1.98 13.03
C VAL A 153 9.20 -3.34 12.40
N LEU A 154 9.49 -4.40 13.15
CA LEU A 154 10.20 -5.56 12.56
C LEU A 154 9.48 -6.89 12.54
N TRP A 155 8.46 -7.13 13.37
CA TRP A 155 8.07 -8.53 13.63
C TRP A 155 6.59 -8.84 13.57
N ASP A 156 5.71 -7.84 13.56
CA ASP A 156 4.28 -8.07 13.48
C ASP A 156 3.77 -7.84 12.05
N GLY A 157 3.65 -8.94 11.32
CA GLY A 157 3.21 -8.91 9.93
C GLY A 157 1.76 -8.46 9.73
N SER A 158 0.97 -8.38 10.81
CA SER A 158 -0.43 -7.95 10.75
C SER A 158 -0.63 -6.45 10.95
N SER A 159 0.42 -5.74 11.40
CA SER A 159 0.30 -4.36 11.89
C SER A 159 1.01 -3.32 11.04
N GLN A 160 1.71 -3.75 9.98
CA GLN A 160 2.39 -2.88 9.02
C GLN A 160 1.83 -3.12 7.63
N VAL A 161 1.02 -2.19 7.12
CA VAL A 161 0.45 -2.29 5.79
C VAL A 161 1.14 -1.30 4.89
N MET A 162 1.61 -1.79 3.75
CA MET A 162 1.80 -0.98 2.56
C MET A 162 0.82 -1.46 1.50
N LEU A 163 0.03 -0.55 0.95
CA LEU A 163 -0.89 -0.79 -0.15
C LEU A 163 -0.60 0.21 -1.27
N TYR A 164 -0.28 -0.31 -2.44
CA TYR A 164 -0.32 0.41 -3.70
C TYR A 164 -1.68 0.17 -4.36
N GLY A 165 -2.28 1.22 -4.91
CA GLY A 165 -3.48 1.10 -5.73
C GLY A 165 -3.50 2.14 -6.84
N GLY A 166 -3.90 1.72 -8.04
CA GLY A 166 -4.04 2.61 -9.20
C GLY A 166 -3.21 2.19 -10.40
N GLU A 167 -2.95 3.14 -11.29
CA GLU A 167 -2.15 2.92 -12.50
C GLU A 167 -0.67 2.75 -12.20
N ASP A 168 0.01 1.83 -12.86
CA ASP A 168 1.47 1.84 -12.99
C ASP A 168 1.94 2.84 -14.06
N SER A 169 3.25 2.90 -14.34
CA SER A 169 3.81 3.82 -15.34
C SER A 169 3.36 3.55 -16.79
N ALA A 170 2.69 2.43 -17.06
CA ALA A 170 2.17 2.06 -18.37
C ALA A 170 0.63 2.16 -18.44
N GLY A 171 -0.04 2.56 -17.35
CA GLY A 171 -1.49 2.70 -17.28
C GLY A 171 -2.22 1.42 -16.84
N ASN A 172 -1.52 0.38 -16.40
CA ASN A 172 -2.16 -0.83 -15.87
C ASN A 172 -2.74 -0.55 -14.49
N PHE A 173 -4.05 -0.75 -14.30
CA PHE A 173 -4.69 -0.61 -13.00
C PHE A 173 -4.45 -1.85 -12.13
N ILE A 174 -3.68 -1.69 -11.06
CA ILE A 174 -3.19 -2.77 -10.19
C ILE A 174 -3.34 -2.42 -8.71
N ALA A 175 -3.21 -3.44 -7.87
CA ALA A 175 -3.00 -3.27 -6.44
C ALA A 175 -1.89 -4.20 -5.92
N VAL A 176 -1.04 -3.68 -5.03
CA VAL A 176 0.09 -4.42 -4.44
C VAL A 176 0.10 -4.22 -2.94
N GLY A 177 0.27 -5.29 -2.18
CA GLY A 177 0.22 -5.28 -0.72
C GLY A 177 -0.58 -6.46 -0.17
N GLY A 178 -0.27 -6.89 1.05
CA GLY A 178 -0.99 -7.99 1.69
C GLY A 178 -0.53 -9.37 1.21
N GLN A 179 -1.47 -10.30 1.17
CA GLN A 179 -1.24 -11.68 0.74
C GLN A 179 -2.43 -12.22 -0.07
N ASN A 180 -2.13 -13.05 -1.07
CA ASN A 180 -3.06 -13.77 -1.93
C ASN A 180 -3.38 -15.11 -1.30
N ASN A 181 -4.13 -15.10 -0.20
CA ASN A 181 -4.54 -16.33 0.45
C ASN A 181 -5.93 -16.16 1.09
N GLY A 182 -6.69 -17.25 1.18
CA GLY A 182 -7.96 -17.27 1.91
C GLY A 182 -7.78 -17.29 3.44
N VAL A 183 -6.55 -17.13 3.96
CA VAL A 183 -6.21 -17.42 5.37
C VAL A 183 -6.64 -16.28 6.29
N VAL A 184 -7.11 -16.66 7.48
CA VAL A 184 -7.68 -15.78 8.51
C VAL A 184 -6.75 -14.61 8.91
N ASN A 185 -5.43 -14.85 8.91
CA ASN A 185 -4.41 -13.83 9.20
C ASN A 185 -3.51 -13.65 7.96
N ALA A 186 -3.85 -12.69 7.11
CA ALA A 186 -2.99 -12.32 6.00
C ALA A 186 -1.72 -11.66 6.53
N ASN A 187 -0.55 -12.10 6.06
CA ASN A 187 0.65 -11.30 6.26
C ASN A 187 0.60 -10.10 5.32
N ASN A 188 1.08 -8.96 5.81
CA ASN A 188 1.27 -7.81 4.95
C ASN A 188 2.62 -7.90 4.26
N TYR A 189 2.65 -8.59 3.10
CA TYR A 189 3.78 -8.51 2.17
C TYR A 189 3.58 -7.34 1.21
N PHE A 190 4.60 -7.04 0.42
CA PHE A 190 4.50 -6.10 -0.69
C PHE A 190 5.31 -6.64 -1.85
N SER A 191 4.71 -7.57 -2.59
CA SER A 191 5.31 -8.34 -3.68
C SER A 191 4.21 -9.02 -4.48
N ALA A 192 4.57 -9.93 -5.40
CA ALA A 192 3.64 -10.83 -6.08
C ALA A 192 2.82 -11.70 -5.12
N SER A 193 3.25 -11.85 -3.85
CA SER A 193 2.49 -12.56 -2.83
C SER A 193 1.19 -11.88 -2.44
N GLY A 194 1.04 -10.57 -2.66
CA GLY A 194 -0.19 -9.81 -2.44
C GLY A 194 -0.37 -8.84 -3.59
N PHE A 195 -1.00 -9.31 -4.67
CA PHE A 195 -1.04 -8.58 -5.94
C PHE A 195 -2.33 -8.90 -6.69
N THR A 196 -2.96 -7.87 -7.26
CA THR A 196 -4.05 -7.99 -8.21
C THR A 196 -3.76 -7.11 -9.42
N SER A 197 -3.94 -7.65 -10.63
CA SER A 197 -3.96 -6.87 -11.87
C SER A 197 -5.34 -6.95 -12.50
N LEU A 198 -5.91 -5.82 -12.91
CA LEU A 198 -7.20 -5.80 -13.60
C LEU A 198 -7.11 -6.41 -15.00
N ARG A 199 -5.99 -6.15 -15.68
CA ARG A 199 -5.72 -6.61 -17.06
C ARG A 199 -4.45 -7.44 -17.14
N ASP A 200 -4.40 -8.33 -18.11
CA ASP A 200 -3.17 -8.98 -18.50
C ASP A 200 -2.36 -8.00 -19.35
N PRO A 201 -1.15 -7.59 -18.90
CA PRO A 201 -0.35 -6.60 -19.62
C PRO A 201 0.15 -7.09 -20.99
N ALA A 202 0.18 -8.41 -21.25
CA ALA A 202 0.58 -8.94 -22.55
C ALA A 202 -0.52 -8.79 -23.61
N THR A 203 -1.79 -8.84 -23.19
CA THR A 203 -2.93 -8.88 -24.12
C THR A 203 -3.84 -7.65 -24.01
N GLY A 204 -3.74 -6.88 -22.93
CA GLY A 204 -4.64 -5.78 -22.60
C GLY A 204 -6.05 -6.23 -22.18
N LEU A 205 -6.35 -7.53 -22.15
CA LEU A 205 -7.66 -8.06 -21.80
C LEU A 205 -7.85 -8.12 -20.28
N LEU A 206 -9.11 -8.11 -19.84
CA LEU A 206 -9.43 -8.33 -18.43
C LEU A 206 -8.97 -9.72 -17.99
N VAL A 207 -8.38 -9.81 -16.79
CA VAL A 207 -8.01 -11.10 -16.20
C VAL A 207 -9.26 -11.87 -15.76
N ASP A 208 -10.22 -11.18 -15.13
CA ASP A 208 -11.50 -11.72 -14.65
C ASP A 208 -11.37 -13.12 -13.99
N VAL A 209 -11.92 -14.16 -14.64
CA VAL A 209 -11.91 -15.54 -14.15
C VAL A 209 -10.58 -16.28 -14.34
N ALA A 210 -9.67 -15.76 -15.17
CA ALA A 210 -8.37 -16.36 -15.42
C ALA A 210 -7.39 -16.14 -14.25
N SER A 211 -6.28 -16.88 -14.26
CA SER A 211 -5.11 -16.58 -13.42
C SER A 211 -4.12 -15.70 -14.17
N LEU A 212 -3.29 -14.97 -13.43
CA LEU A 212 -2.17 -14.20 -13.98
C LEU A 212 -0.91 -14.49 -13.18
N ALA A 213 0.14 -14.97 -13.84
CA ALA A 213 1.46 -15.06 -13.22
C ALA A 213 2.08 -13.66 -13.16
N VAL A 214 2.51 -13.24 -11.96
CA VAL A 214 3.15 -11.95 -11.73
C VAL A 214 4.51 -12.14 -11.07
N ILE A 215 5.49 -11.35 -11.51
CA ILE A 215 6.84 -11.33 -10.95
C ILE A 215 7.17 -9.90 -10.53
N THR A 216 7.74 -9.75 -9.34
CA THR A 216 8.20 -8.48 -8.78
C THR A 216 9.64 -8.64 -8.31
N PRO A 217 10.62 -8.71 -9.23
CA PRO A 217 11.97 -9.22 -8.92
C PRO A 217 12.64 -8.46 -7.79
N SER A 218 12.37 -7.16 -7.70
CA SER A 218 13.00 -6.31 -6.72
C SER A 218 12.27 -6.28 -5.37
N LEU A 219 11.10 -6.90 -5.26
CA LEU A 219 10.30 -6.96 -4.03
C LEU A 219 10.39 -8.33 -3.34
N SER A 220 11.60 -8.91 -3.32
CA SER A 220 11.85 -10.23 -2.71
C SER A 220 11.46 -10.28 -1.22
N LEU A 221 11.03 -11.45 -0.76
CA LEU A 221 10.65 -11.71 0.65
C LEU A 221 11.81 -12.27 1.50
N THR A 222 12.99 -12.42 0.92
CA THR A 222 14.16 -12.92 1.64
C THR A 222 15.02 -11.75 2.10
N MET A 223 15.17 -11.62 3.41
CA MET A 223 15.95 -10.54 4.03
C MET A 223 16.98 -11.10 5.01
N GLY A 224 18.15 -10.48 5.04
CA GLY A 224 19.09 -10.57 6.14
C GLY A 224 18.98 -9.35 7.05
N SER A 225 19.54 -9.45 8.25
CA SER A 225 19.75 -8.31 9.14
C SER A 225 21.24 -8.03 9.34
N PRO A 226 22.05 -7.89 8.27
CA PRO A 226 23.43 -7.48 8.44
C PRO A 226 23.51 -6.04 8.95
N ALA A 227 24.54 -5.74 9.74
CA ALA A 227 24.88 -4.35 10.00
C ALA A 227 25.28 -3.68 8.67
N MET A 228 24.68 -2.54 8.36
CA MET A 228 25.00 -1.77 7.17
C MET A 228 25.71 -0.48 7.54
N PRO A 229 26.84 -0.14 6.88
CA PRO A 229 27.43 1.17 7.03
C PRO A 229 26.50 2.23 6.40
N ALA A 230 26.68 3.49 6.82
CA ALA A 230 26.06 4.62 6.14
C ALA A 230 26.48 4.64 4.67
N LEU A 231 25.52 4.79 3.78
CA LEU A 231 25.77 4.96 2.36
C LEU A 231 26.21 6.40 2.10
N SER A 232 27.26 6.57 1.30
CA SER A 232 27.67 7.90 0.82
C SER A 232 26.70 8.48 -0.20
N VAL A 233 26.02 7.61 -0.96
CA VAL A 233 24.99 7.95 -1.95
C VAL A 233 23.91 6.87 -1.93
N ALA A 234 22.65 7.27 -1.97
CA ALA A 234 21.52 6.37 -2.17
C ALA A 234 21.18 6.30 -3.67
N GLU A 235 21.62 5.24 -4.35
CA GLU A 235 21.23 5.00 -5.75
C GLU A 235 19.78 4.54 -5.82
N LEU A 236 18.91 5.38 -6.39
CA LEU A 236 17.49 5.11 -6.48
C LEU A 236 17.10 4.54 -7.84
N VAL A 237 16.43 3.39 -7.85
CA VAL A 237 15.91 2.75 -9.07
C VAL A 237 14.39 2.53 -8.98
N PRO A 238 13.65 2.59 -10.10
CA PRO A 238 12.21 2.38 -10.08
C PRO A 238 11.87 0.91 -9.80
N VAL A 239 10.72 0.67 -9.16
CA VAL A 239 10.22 -0.67 -8.88
C VAL A 239 9.45 -1.22 -10.07
N ARG A 240 9.94 -2.31 -10.69
CA ARG A 240 9.33 -2.93 -11.88
C ARG A 240 8.49 -4.15 -11.51
N TRP A 241 7.51 -4.45 -12.35
CA TRP A 241 6.75 -5.70 -12.29
C TRP A 241 6.50 -6.28 -13.69
N TYR A 242 6.24 -7.58 -13.71
CA TYR A 242 6.03 -8.36 -14.93
C TYR A 242 4.75 -9.17 -14.77
N GLY A 243 4.00 -9.34 -15.85
CA GLY A 243 2.78 -10.13 -15.91
C GLY A 243 2.58 -10.67 -17.32
N GLY A 244 1.88 -11.80 -17.48
CA GLY A 244 1.60 -12.35 -18.81
C GLY A 244 2.84 -12.68 -19.66
N GLY A 245 4.02 -12.76 -19.04
CA GLY A 245 5.30 -12.98 -19.73
C GLY A 245 5.99 -11.71 -20.28
N VAL A 246 5.48 -10.50 -19.98
CA VAL A 246 6.07 -9.23 -20.43
C VAL A 246 6.44 -8.32 -19.26
N GLU A 247 7.36 -7.36 -19.50
CA GLU A 247 7.51 -6.22 -18.59
C GLU A 247 6.27 -5.35 -18.68
N ALA A 248 5.56 -5.21 -17.57
CA ALA A 248 4.26 -4.54 -17.56
C ALA A 248 4.38 -3.04 -17.27
N GLY A 249 5.26 -2.67 -16.34
CA GLY A 249 5.51 -1.27 -15.99
C GLY A 249 6.26 -1.09 -14.69
N ARG A 250 6.27 0.16 -14.20
CA ARG A 250 6.90 0.58 -12.95
C ARG A 250 5.84 1.06 -11.96
N LEU A 251 5.95 0.65 -10.70
CA LEU A 251 5.09 1.15 -9.63
C LEU A 251 5.40 2.63 -9.38
N ARG A 252 4.39 3.48 -9.49
CA ARG A 252 4.53 4.94 -9.37
C ARG A 252 4.74 5.35 -7.91
N GLY A 253 5.58 6.35 -7.68
CA GLY A 253 5.91 6.84 -6.35
C GLY A 253 6.72 5.88 -5.48
N LEU A 254 7.30 4.83 -6.06
CA LEU A 254 8.17 3.89 -5.36
C LEU A 254 9.57 3.87 -5.96
N ALA A 255 10.55 3.97 -5.07
CA ALA A 255 11.96 3.88 -5.40
C ALA A 255 12.62 2.80 -4.54
N GLN A 256 13.67 2.19 -5.06
CA GLN A 256 14.47 1.21 -4.34
C GLN A 256 15.93 1.61 -4.30
N VAL A 257 16.60 1.14 -3.25
CA VAL A 257 18.04 1.24 -3.10
C VAL A 257 18.60 -0.17 -3.27
N PRO A 258 19.19 -0.51 -4.43
CA PRO A 258 19.66 -1.87 -4.72
C PRO A 258 20.58 -2.44 -3.64
N ALA A 259 21.47 -1.60 -3.09
CA ALA A 259 22.39 -1.97 -2.01
C ALA A 259 21.70 -2.41 -0.71
N LEU A 260 20.41 -2.10 -0.52
CA LEU A 260 19.65 -2.38 0.70
C LEU A 260 18.51 -3.39 0.49
N MET A 261 18.34 -3.94 -0.72
CA MET A 261 17.18 -4.79 -1.04
C MET A 261 17.08 -6.06 -0.17
N ALA A 262 18.21 -6.59 0.31
CA ALA A 262 18.26 -7.76 1.18
C ALA A 262 18.47 -7.41 2.67
N VAL A 263 18.22 -6.16 3.07
CA VAL A 263 18.52 -5.63 4.41
C VAL A 263 17.23 -5.19 5.09
N THR A 264 17.03 -5.62 6.34
CA THR A 264 15.85 -5.23 7.15
C THR A 264 15.71 -3.72 7.28
N VAL A 265 14.46 -3.25 7.32
CA VAL A 265 14.13 -1.81 7.27
C VAL A 265 14.79 -1.00 8.39
N ASP A 266 14.99 -1.60 9.57
CA ASP A 266 15.67 -0.99 10.72
C ASP A 266 17.17 -0.81 10.55
N LYS A 267 17.79 -1.61 9.67
CA LYS A 267 19.20 -1.49 9.29
C LYS A 267 19.36 -0.58 8.08
N SER A 268 18.38 -0.58 7.18
CA SER A 268 18.33 0.30 6.01
C SER A 268 18.09 1.77 6.38
N ALA A 269 17.25 2.06 7.38
CA ALA A 269 16.98 3.44 7.80
C ALA A 269 18.25 4.21 8.23
N PRO A 270 19.06 3.69 9.18
CA PRO A 270 20.31 4.34 9.56
C PRO A 270 21.33 4.42 8.42
N ALA A 271 21.36 3.41 7.53
CA ALA A 271 22.23 3.42 6.36
C ALA A 271 21.92 4.59 5.40
N LEU A 272 20.69 5.08 5.42
CA LEU A 272 20.22 6.25 4.65
C LEU A 272 20.20 7.55 5.47
N GLY A 273 20.87 7.57 6.63
CA GLY A 273 21.03 8.76 7.45
C GLY A 273 19.89 9.04 8.43
N MET A 274 18.93 8.12 8.62
CA MET A 274 17.94 8.27 9.68
C MET A 274 18.60 8.16 11.05
N SER A 275 18.44 9.18 11.90
CA SER A 275 18.94 9.14 13.27
C SER A 275 18.00 8.36 14.19
N GLY A 276 18.58 7.51 15.06
CA GLY A 276 17.84 6.72 16.04
C GLY A 276 17.09 5.52 15.45
N THR A 277 16.28 4.87 16.27
CA THR A 277 15.52 3.68 15.86
C THR A 277 14.29 4.05 15.04
N LEU A 278 14.06 3.34 13.93
CA LEU A 278 12.80 3.39 13.21
C LEU A 278 11.72 2.69 14.03
N THR A 279 10.80 3.48 14.59
CA THR A 279 9.65 3.01 15.37
C THR A 279 8.36 3.15 14.57
N VAL A 280 7.29 2.48 15.02
CA VAL A 280 5.95 2.60 14.41
C VAL A 280 5.50 4.04 14.30
N SER A 281 5.79 4.87 15.31
CA SER A 281 5.45 6.29 15.35
C SER A 281 6.28 7.20 14.43
N ARG A 282 7.27 6.65 13.72
CA ARG A 282 8.23 7.39 12.88
C ARG A 282 8.23 6.94 11.43
N ILE A 283 7.30 6.09 11.01
CA ILE A 283 7.28 5.62 9.61
C ILE A 283 6.93 6.74 8.62
N SER A 284 6.28 7.82 9.06
CA SER A 284 6.02 9.04 8.25
C SER A 284 7.13 10.09 8.33
N GLU A 285 8.25 9.80 9.00
CA GLU A 285 9.43 10.66 9.03
C GLU A 285 10.15 10.64 7.67
N ALA A 286 10.39 11.82 7.12
CA ALA A 286 11.07 11.97 5.84
C ALA A 286 12.58 11.78 5.98
N LEU A 287 13.16 10.98 5.09
CA LEU A 287 14.61 10.91 4.91
C LEU A 287 15.09 12.12 4.12
N ASN A 288 16.21 12.68 4.54
CA ASN A 288 16.92 13.68 3.77
C ASN A 288 17.98 13.00 2.89
N LEU A 289 17.70 12.88 1.59
CA LEU A 289 18.63 12.33 0.60
C LEU A 289 19.40 13.41 -0.17
N GLY A 290 19.35 14.67 0.28
CA GLY A 290 20.09 15.79 -0.32
C GLY A 290 19.40 16.50 -1.48
N ASP A 291 18.13 16.21 -1.75
CA ASP A 291 17.30 16.92 -2.73
C ASP A 291 16.05 17.56 -2.09
N SER A 292 15.17 18.16 -2.90
CA SER A 292 13.93 18.80 -2.43
C SER A 292 12.72 17.86 -2.33
N ASN A 293 12.89 16.57 -2.62
CA ASN A 293 11.81 15.60 -2.62
C ASN A 293 11.67 14.96 -1.24
N THR A 294 10.49 14.41 -0.98
CA THR A 294 10.22 13.63 0.22
C THR A 294 10.45 12.15 -0.06
N TYR A 295 11.13 11.46 0.85
CA TYR A 295 11.31 10.01 0.83
C TYR A 295 10.87 9.44 2.17
N LEU A 296 9.93 8.50 2.15
CA LEU A 296 9.36 7.84 3.33
C LEU A 296 9.68 6.35 3.29
N MET A 297 9.95 5.77 4.45
CA MET A 297 10.28 4.34 4.56
C MET A 297 9.07 3.47 4.22
N GLY A 298 9.23 2.53 3.29
CA GLY A 298 8.24 1.47 3.05
C GLY A 298 8.48 0.29 3.98
N CYS A 299 7.52 0.01 4.86
CA CYS A 299 7.65 -0.98 5.93
C CYS A 299 6.59 -2.08 5.75
N THR A 300 7.02 -3.32 5.52
CA THR A 300 6.13 -4.48 5.56
C THR A 300 6.84 -5.69 6.13
N TYR A 301 6.08 -6.76 6.37
CA TYR A 301 6.60 -8.01 6.91
C TYR A 301 7.59 -8.66 5.95
N LEU A 302 8.81 -8.94 6.43
CA LEU A 302 9.85 -9.73 5.73
C LEU A 302 9.99 -9.37 4.25
N SER A 303 10.08 -8.09 3.92
CA SER A 303 10.07 -7.62 2.53
C SER A 303 11.24 -6.70 2.23
N ALA A 304 11.77 -6.80 1.01
CA ALA A 304 12.81 -5.90 0.52
C ALA A 304 12.52 -4.43 0.83
N PHE A 305 13.57 -3.72 1.25
CA PHE A 305 13.54 -2.30 1.53
C PHE A 305 13.13 -1.49 0.28
N ARG A 306 12.30 -0.46 0.48
CA ARG A 306 11.97 0.54 -0.53
C ARG A 306 11.55 1.86 0.11
N LEU A 307 11.46 2.88 -0.72
CA LEU A 307 11.02 4.22 -0.38
C LEU A 307 9.75 4.57 -1.14
N ALA A 308 8.82 5.25 -0.46
CA ALA A 308 7.75 6.00 -1.09
C ALA A 308 8.23 7.45 -1.30
N THR A 309 7.97 8.04 -2.47
CA THR A 309 8.48 9.38 -2.79
C THR A 309 7.54 10.19 -3.67
N ASN A 310 7.65 11.52 -3.59
CA ASN A 310 7.03 12.46 -4.52
C ASN A 310 7.97 12.93 -5.64
N ASN A 311 9.18 12.36 -5.75
CA ASN A 311 10.13 12.70 -6.80
C ASN A 311 9.57 12.35 -8.19
N PRO A 312 9.39 13.32 -9.11
CA PRO A 312 8.75 13.10 -10.42
C PRO A 312 9.40 12.01 -11.29
N SER A 313 10.67 11.66 -11.09
CA SER A 313 11.31 10.59 -11.88
C SER A 313 10.73 9.20 -11.61
N PHE A 314 9.95 9.05 -10.53
CA PHE A 314 9.31 7.80 -10.13
C PHE A 314 7.78 7.80 -10.36
N TRP A 315 7.21 8.80 -11.02
CA TRP A 315 5.76 8.93 -11.29
C TRP A 315 5.42 8.91 -12.78
#